data_AF-A0A7C5N004-F1
#
_entry.id   AF-A0A7C5N004-F1
#
_cell.length_a   1.000
_cell.length_b   1.000
_cell.length_c   1.000
_cell.angle_alpha   90.00
_cell.angle_beta   90.00
_cell.angle_gamma   90.00
#
_symmetry.space_group_name_H-M   'P 1'
#
loop_
_entity.id
_entity.type
_entity.pdbx_description
1 polymer ?
#
loop_
_entity_poly.entity_id
_entity_poly.type
_entity_poly.pdbx_seq_one_letter_code
_entity_poly.pdbx_strand_id
1 'polypeptide(L)'
;ETIELSWGRLDACERRALSHCSLFTDTFRIDAAEAVIAHPDALQGLQGLRDKSLLARVGTRCRLYAPVRAVAAGHLDAVEPARARFVQHYAAFAERELARLEGPDADVALRSLIDETEHLRAAWIHAPEGLRPALARGLAEVALTRGPVSTALEVIVGLPKMLVIQGRALEILGRTDDAIRCYQRARPEASTLLAHAELASGKLAAAVESVARAVSTTTPRTLARVGALRMRGLVHHARGDLDRAFEDYRDARVMATELGSSGRAARLRADIGAVRLQQGRLDEARECYRSAIEDLDERTDPIPLSLAEGNLAILEQELGGLEEAASLHARAYARVRRLGHRLYTAHLAGYAGAVEHERGDLRAALQRYGEALDGLRRVGDARLIAVIGALRGAAEAGRDRVEAAEEAFREVREVLESVDDPGVERAAQVHLHHLALARARAGERPQGDVRIAARNECLELERDPALSRSDDLRLALRLLRAALGHGSLRLNTSTRRISLPDGSLVDLSRRAVLWRLVEALAAARMEKPPRPMDAEALLSAGWPGEAPTGESGLNRVKVALSTLRKLGLREVLCRRDGGYLFDPDVPLG
;
A
#
# COMPACT_ATOMS: atom_id res chain seq x y z
N GLU A 1 -37.75 -38.59 4.01
CA GLU A 1 -38.40 -39.69 3.27
C GLU A 1 -38.15 -39.69 1.75
N THR A 2 -37.96 -38.55 1.08
CA THR A 2 -37.99 -38.51 -0.40
C THR A 2 -36.70 -38.90 -1.15
N ILE A 3 -35.50 -38.76 -0.55
CA ILE A 3 -34.22 -38.97 -1.28
C ILE A 3 -33.79 -40.44 -1.30
N GLU A 4 -34.02 -41.20 -0.21
CA GLU A 4 -33.72 -42.63 -0.14
C GLU A 4 -34.58 -43.44 -1.13
N LEU A 5 -35.84 -43.03 -1.31
CA LEU A 5 -36.74 -43.61 -2.32
C LEU A 5 -36.25 -43.34 -3.74
N SER A 6 -35.65 -42.17 -3.98
CA SER A 6 -35.04 -41.83 -5.26
C SER A 6 -33.81 -42.71 -5.55
N TRP A 7 -33.00 -43.04 -4.53
CA TRP A 7 -31.87 -43.97 -4.66
C TRP A 7 -32.29 -45.34 -5.18
N GLY A 8 -33.39 -45.90 -4.65
CA GLY A 8 -33.93 -47.19 -5.09
C GLY A 8 -34.34 -47.23 -6.56
N ARG A 9 -34.65 -46.07 -7.18
CA ARG A 9 -35.07 -45.93 -8.58
C ARG A 9 -33.90 -45.72 -9.56
N LEU A 10 -32.69 -45.57 -9.05
CA LEU A 10 -31.49 -45.44 -9.88
C LEU A 10 -31.04 -46.80 -10.39
N ASP A 11 -30.54 -46.83 -11.62
CA ASP A 11 -29.86 -48.01 -12.17
C ASP A 11 -28.44 -48.16 -11.57
N ALA A 12 -27.76 -49.26 -11.92
CA ALA A 12 -26.43 -49.54 -11.36
C ALA A 12 -25.36 -48.50 -11.75
N CYS A 13 -25.48 -47.89 -12.94
CA CYS A 13 -24.57 -46.88 -13.42
C CYS A 13 -24.77 -45.56 -12.68
N GLU A 14 -26.03 -45.14 -12.54
CA GLU A 14 -26.44 -43.94 -11.82
C GLU A 14 -26.13 -44.03 -10.32
N ARG A 15 -26.36 -45.17 -9.67
CA ARG A 15 -26.00 -45.37 -8.27
C ARG A 15 -24.50 -45.20 -8.05
N ARG A 16 -23.67 -45.80 -8.91
CA ARG A 16 -22.21 -45.66 -8.86
C ARG A 16 -21.78 -44.22 -9.09
N ALA A 17 -22.31 -43.57 -10.12
CA ALA A 17 -21.99 -42.17 -10.40
C ALA A 17 -22.38 -41.27 -9.22
N LEU A 18 -23.54 -41.50 -8.61
CA LEU A 18 -24.06 -40.70 -7.50
C LEU A 18 -23.24 -40.89 -6.23
N SER A 19 -22.94 -42.14 -5.85
CA SER A 19 -22.11 -42.42 -4.67
C SER A 19 -20.69 -41.90 -4.85
N HIS A 20 -20.04 -42.13 -5.99
CA HIS A 20 -18.69 -41.63 -6.21
C HIS A 20 -18.63 -40.10 -6.28
N CYS A 21 -19.63 -39.46 -6.89
CA CYS A 21 -19.71 -38.00 -6.92
C CYS A 21 -20.00 -37.40 -5.53
N SER A 22 -20.39 -38.20 -4.54
CA SER A 22 -20.60 -37.70 -3.19
C SER A 22 -19.30 -37.21 -2.53
N LEU A 23 -18.14 -37.58 -3.08
CA LEU A 23 -16.81 -37.14 -2.65
C LEU A 23 -16.54 -35.66 -2.99
N PHE A 24 -17.25 -35.09 -3.98
CA PHE A 24 -17.11 -33.68 -4.32
C PHE A 24 -17.94 -32.81 -3.37
N THR A 25 -17.25 -31.94 -2.64
CA THR A 25 -17.84 -31.07 -1.60
C THR A 25 -18.43 -29.78 -2.16
N ASP A 26 -18.08 -29.42 -3.39
CA ASP A 26 -18.59 -28.25 -4.10
C ASP A 26 -18.84 -28.57 -5.60
N THR A 27 -18.96 -27.56 -6.45
CA THR A 27 -19.07 -27.72 -7.91
C THR A 27 -17.81 -28.37 -8.46
N PHE A 28 -17.92 -29.42 -9.26
CA PHE A 28 -16.80 -30.19 -9.79
C PHE A 28 -16.85 -30.28 -11.31
N ARG A 29 -15.71 -30.57 -11.93
CA ARG A 29 -15.61 -30.76 -13.37
C ARG A 29 -16.01 -32.18 -13.78
N ILE A 30 -16.55 -32.33 -14.99
CA ILE A 30 -16.98 -33.63 -15.51
C ILE A 30 -15.80 -34.60 -15.64
N ASP A 31 -14.64 -34.12 -16.12
CA ASP A 31 -13.43 -34.93 -16.25
C ASP A 31 -12.90 -35.44 -14.89
N ALA A 32 -13.03 -34.63 -13.83
CA ALA A 32 -12.73 -35.05 -12.47
C ALA A 32 -13.69 -36.17 -12.00
N ALA A 33 -14.98 -36.02 -12.28
CA ALA A 33 -15.98 -37.06 -11.95
C ALA A 33 -15.73 -38.36 -12.71
N GLU A 34 -15.42 -38.30 -14.01
CA GLU A 34 -15.05 -39.46 -14.82
C GLU A 34 -13.83 -40.19 -14.27
N ALA A 35 -12.79 -39.45 -13.86
CA ALA A 35 -11.59 -40.03 -13.25
C ALA A 35 -11.88 -40.75 -11.92
N VAL A 36 -12.82 -40.24 -11.12
CA VAL A 36 -13.20 -40.84 -9.83
C VAL A 36 -14.15 -42.03 -10.02
N ILE A 37 -15.09 -41.93 -10.96
CA ILE A 37 -15.99 -43.03 -11.33
C ILE A 37 -15.20 -44.19 -11.93
N ALA A 38 -14.26 -43.89 -12.83
CA ALA A 38 -13.38 -44.83 -13.54
C ALA A 38 -14.13 -46.03 -14.12
N HIS A 39 -15.21 -45.74 -14.86
CA HIS A 39 -16.05 -46.74 -15.52
C HIS A 39 -16.43 -46.26 -16.92
N PRO A 40 -16.52 -47.15 -17.93
CA PRO A 40 -16.89 -46.76 -19.30
C PRO A 40 -18.20 -45.95 -19.39
N ASP A 41 -19.17 -46.31 -18.55
CA ASP A 41 -20.49 -45.67 -18.55
C ASP A 41 -20.59 -44.40 -17.68
N ALA A 42 -19.46 -43.84 -17.20
CA ALA A 42 -19.47 -42.70 -16.27
C ALA A 42 -20.31 -41.52 -16.77
N LEU A 43 -20.19 -41.15 -18.05
CA LEU A 43 -20.97 -40.07 -18.66
C LEU A 43 -22.46 -40.40 -18.73
N GLN A 44 -22.83 -41.65 -19.01
CA GLN A 44 -24.22 -42.09 -19.01
C GLN A 44 -24.82 -41.98 -17.61
N GLY A 45 -24.09 -42.41 -16.58
CA GLY A 45 -24.52 -42.26 -15.19
C GLY A 45 -24.71 -40.80 -14.79
N LEU A 46 -23.75 -39.93 -15.09
CA LEU A 46 -23.86 -38.48 -14.83
C LEU A 46 -25.04 -37.84 -15.57
N GLN A 47 -25.29 -38.26 -16.81
CA GLN A 47 -26.41 -37.81 -17.63
C GLN A 47 -27.75 -38.24 -17.00
N GLY A 48 -27.88 -39.50 -16.57
CA GLY A 48 -29.08 -40.01 -15.90
C GLY A 48 -29.38 -39.29 -14.58
N LEU A 49 -28.35 -38.98 -13.78
CA LEU A 49 -28.50 -38.17 -12.56
C LEU A 49 -28.97 -36.74 -12.86
N ARG A 50 -28.51 -36.15 -13.95
CA ARG A 50 -28.95 -34.82 -14.39
C ARG A 50 -30.41 -34.85 -14.81
N ASP A 51 -30.80 -35.83 -15.62
CA ASP A 51 -32.17 -35.95 -16.13
C ASP A 51 -33.17 -36.21 -15.00
N LYS A 52 -32.72 -36.85 -13.92
CA LYS A 52 -33.47 -37.07 -12.67
C LYS A 52 -33.33 -35.94 -11.63
N SER A 53 -32.71 -34.81 -12.00
CA SER A 53 -32.52 -33.63 -11.14
C SER A 53 -31.73 -33.88 -9.85
N LEU A 54 -30.90 -34.93 -9.81
CA LEU A 54 -30.00 -35.24 -8.70
C LEU A 54 -28.63 -34.54 -8.86
N LEU A 55 -28.26 -34.20 -10.10
CA LEU A 55 -27.07 -33.46 -10.45
C LEU A 55 -27.44 -32.17 -11.20
N ALA A 56 -26.99 -31.02 -10.69
CA ALA A 56 -27.20 -29.72 -11.32
C ALA A 56 -25.99 -29.30 -12.16
N ARG A 57 -26.22 -28.56 -13.25
CA ARG A 57 -25.16 -27.92 -14.04
C ARG A 57 -25.02 -26.45 -13.62
N VAL A 58 -23.80 -26.02 -13.37
CA VAL A 58 -23.43 -24.64 -13.01
C VAL A 58 -22.35 -24.20 -14.00
N GLY A 59 -22.77 -23.57 -15.10
CA GLY A 59 -21.89 -23.25 -16.22
C GLY A 59 -21.28 -24.51 -16.85
N THR A 60 -19.95 -24.64 -16.75
CA THR A 60 -19.17 -25.81 -17.21
C THR A 60 -18.97 -26.87 -16.13
N ARG A 61 -19.40 -26.61 -14.89
CA ARG A 61 -19.24 -27.51 -13.74
C ARG A 61 -20.57 -28.19 -13.37
N CYS A 62 -20.47 -29.23 -12.56
CA CYS A 62 -21.59 -30.00 -12.02
C CYS A 62 -21.65 -29.85 -10.50
N ARG A 63 -22.82 -30.02 -9.89
CA ARG A 63 -22.99 -29.94 -8.43
C ARG A 63 -24.06 -30.92 -7.97
N LEU A 64 -23.76 -31.67 -6.91
CA LEU A 64 -24.78 -32.39 -6.15
C LEU A 64 -25.43 -31.47 -5.11
N TYR A 65 -26.74 -31.53 -4.97
CA TYR A 65 -27.43 -30.84 -3.87
C TYR A 65 -26.97 -31.43 -2.53
N ALA A 66 -26.74 -30.58 -1.52
CA ALA A 66 -26.20 -31.03 -0.23
C ALA A 66 -27.01 -32.20 0.41
N PRO A 67 -28.36 -32.21 0.40
CA PRO A 67 -29.13 -33.36 0.89
C PRO A 67 -28.93 -34.64 0.08
N VAL A 68 -28.83 -34.52 -1.24
CA VAL A 68 -28.58 -35.65 -2.16
C VAL A 68 -27.18 -36.22 -1.93
N ARG A 69 -26.18 -35.35 -1.79
CA ARG A 69 -24.80 -35.73 -1.47
C ARG A 69 -24.70 -36.47 -0.14
N ALA A 70 -25.41 -35.99 0.89
CA ALA A 70 -25.38 -36.60 2.22
C ALA A 70 -25.91 -38.05 2.19
N VAL A 71 -27.02 -38.29 1.48
CA VAL A 71 -27.54 -39.65 1.27
C VAL A 71 -26.58 -40.49 0.45
N ALA A 72 -26.10 -39.97 -0.69
CA ALA A 72 -25.17 -40.67 -1.57
C ALA A 72 -23.87 -41.08 -0.87
N ALA A 73 -23.38 -40.28 0.08
CA ALA A 73 -22.18 -40.58 0.87
C ALA A 73 -22.36 -41.79 1.78
N GLY A 74 -23.58 -42.09 2.24
CA GLY A 74 -23.89 -43.31 2.98
C GLY A 74 -23.85 -44.58 2.12
N HIS A 75 -23.96 -44.42 0.80
CA HIS A 75 -23.88 -45.48 -0.21
C HIS A 75 -22.55 -45.50 -0.97
N LEU A 76 -21.57 -44.70 -0.54
CA LEU A 76 -20.21 -44.84 -1.05
C LEU A 76 -19.70 -46.20 -0.57
N ASP A 77 -19.53 -47.13 -1.52
CA ASP A 77 -19.10 -48.50 -1.26
C ASP A 77 -17.99 -48.51 -0.20
N ALA A 78 -18.05 -49.43 0.76
CA ALA A 78 -17.03 -49.63 1.80
C ALA A 78 -15.65 -50.02 1.25
N VAL A 79 -15.46 -49.96 -0.07
CA VAL A 79 -14.25 -50.30 -0.80
C VAL A 79 -13.50 -49.01 -1.13
N GLU A 80 -12.30 -48.92 -0.58
CA GLU A 80 -11.25 -47.90 -0.74
C GLU A 80 -10.99 -47.30 -2.15
N PRO A 81 -11.25 -47.96 -3.31
CA PRO A 81 -10.80 -47.48 -4.61
C PRO A 81 -11.34 -46.12 -5.07
N ALA A 82 -12.59 -45.77 -4.79
CA ALA A 82 -13.14 -44.49 -5.25
C ALA A 82 -12.49 -43.31 -4.52
N ARG A 83 -12.32 -43.43 -3.20
CA ARG A 83 -11.59 -42.44 -2.38
C ARG A 83 -10.13 -42.36 -2.78
N ALA A 84 -9.47 -43.50 -3.00
CA ALA A 84 -8.09 -43.53 -3.47
C ALA A 84 -7.92 -42.83 -4.83
N ARG A 85 -8.82 -43.10 -5.80
CA ARG A 85 -8.83 -42.40 -7.11
C ARG A 85 -9.08 -40.90 -6.97
N PHE A 86 -9.99 -40.49 -6.08
CA PHE A 86 -10.22 -39.06 -5.79
C PHE A 86 -8.95 -38.37 -5.27
N VAL A 87 -8.30 -38.97 -4.27
CA VAL A 87 -7.05 -38.44 -3.72
C VAL A 87 -5.95 -38.39 -4.79
N GLN A 88 -5.78 -39.47 -5.56
CA GLN A 88 -4.80 -39.54 -6.65
C GLN A 88 -5.06 -38.49 -7.72
N HIS A 89 -6.32 -38.31 -8.13
CA HIS A 89 -6.71 -37.32 -9.12
C HIS A 89 -6.31 -35.90 -8.68
N TYR A 90 -6.67 -35.52 -7.45
CA TYR A 90 -6.39 -34.17 -6.95
C TYR A 90 -4.92 -33.95 -6.57
N ALA A 91 -4.19 -34.99 -6.16
CA ALA A 91 -2.74 -34.91 -6.01
C ALA A 91 -2.06 -34.67 -7.35
N ALA A 92 -2.41 -35.45 -8.38
CA ALA A 92 -1.88 -35.27 -9.73
C ALA A 92 -2.31 -33.91 -10.34
N PHE A 93 -3.52 -33.45 -10.06
CA PHE A 93 -3.96 -32.09 -10.42
C PHE A 93 -3.07 -31.03 -9.76
N ALA A 94 -2.85 -31.11 -8.45
CA ALA A 94 -1.99 -30.18 -7.73
C ALA A 94 -0.57 -30.18 -8.32
N GLU A 95 0.04 -31.34 -8.58
CA GLU A 95 1.37 -31.42 -9.19
C GLU A 95 1.44 -30.73 -10.56
N ARG A 96 0.44 -30.97 -11.43
CA ARG A 96 0.37 -30.33 -12.74
C ARG A 96 0.26 -28.82 -12.63
N GLU A 97 -0.65 -28.31 -11.80
CA GLU A 97 -0.83 -26.86 -11.65
C GLU A 97 0.37 -26.20 -10.99
N LEU A 98 0.99 -26.85 -10.00
CA LEU A 98 2.21 -26.34 -9.35
C LEU A 98 3.39 -26.23 -10.32
N ALA A 99 3.55 -27.18 -11.24
CA ALA A 99 4.57 -27.08 -12.29
C ALA A 99 4.32 -25.91 -13.25
N ARG A 100 3.05 -25.54 -13.47
CA ARG A 100 2.66 -24.41 -14.33
C ARG A 100 2.84 -23.04 -13.67
N LEU A 101 2.93 -22.95 -12.35
CA LEU A 101 3.18 -21.68 -11.62
C LEU A 101 4.52 -21.01 -11.98
N GLU A 102 5.46 -21.79 -12.50
CA GLU A 102 6.78 -21.33 -12.95
C GLU A 102 6.82 -20.97 -14.45
N GLY A 103 5.72 -21.20 -15.18
CA GLY A 103 5.59 -20.98 -16.62
C GLY A 103 4.59 -19.88 -17.00
N PRO A 104 4.30 -19.72 -18.30
CA PRO A 104 3.46 -18.63 -18.82
C PRO A 104 2.03 -18.66 -18.28
N ASP A 105 1.52 -19.83 -17.95
CA ASP A 105 0.15 -20.02 -17.46
C ASP A 105 0.04 -19.87 -15.93
N ALA A 106 1.00 -19.23 -15.25
CA ALA A 106 1.03 -19.18 -13.80
C ALA A 106 -0.28 -18.63 -13.19
N ASP A 107 -0.84 -17.58 -13.79
CA ASP A 107 -2.07 -16.95 -13.31
C ASP A 107 -3.27 -17.89 -13.50
N VAL A 108 -3.33 -18.62 -14.62
CA VAL A 108 -4.37 -19.63 -14.91
C VAL A 108 -4.26 -20.83 -13.96
N ALA A 109 -3.04 -21.27 -13.68
CA ALA A 109 -2.77 -22.39 -12.79
C ALA A 109 -3.15 -22.04 -11.34
N LEU A 110 -2.83 -20.82 -10.89
CA LEU A 110 -3.25 -20.34 -9.57
C LEU A 110 -4.77 -20.20 -9.46
N ARG A 111 -5.47 -19.70 -10.50
CA ARG A 111 -6.94 -19.70 -10.53
C ARG A 111 -7.51 -21.10 -10.44
N SER A 112 -6.91 -22.06 -11.15
CA SER A 112 -7.33 -23.46 -11.13
C SER A 112 -7.16 -24.08 -9.74
N LEU A 113 -6.03 -23.82 -9.06
CA LEU A 113 -5.83 -24.23 -7.67
C LEU A 113 -6.87 -23.59 -6.74
N ILE A 114 -7.17 -22.29 -6.92
CA ILE A 114 -8.20 -21.59 -6.14
C ILE A 114 -9.57 -22.23 -6.36
N ASP A 115 -9.96 -22.50 -7.59
CA ASP A 115 -11.26 -23.11 -7.94
C ASP A 115 -11.43 -24.53 -7.37
N GLU A 116 -10.33 -25.28 -7.23
CA GLU A 116 -10.35 -26.65 -6.70
C GLU A 116 -9.95 -26.76 -5.22
N THR A 117 -9.82 -25.64 -4.50
CA THR A 117 -9.31 -25.62 -3.10
C THR A 117 -10.09 -26.55 -2.16
N GLU A 118 -11.42 -26.57 -2.28
CA GLU A 118 -12.26 -27.41 -1.43
C GLU A 118 -12.05 -28.91 -1.70
N HIS A 119 -11.76 -29.27 -2.94
CA HIS A 119 -11.45 -30.65 -3.31
C HIS A 119 -10.02 -31.05 -2.95
N LEU A 120 -9.05 -30.13 -3.09
CA LEU A 120 -7.70 -30.33 -2.57
C LEU A 120 -7.72 -30.58 -1.06
N ARG A 121 -8.56 -29.83 -0.32
CA ARG A 121 -8.76 -30.00 1.14
C ARG A 121 -9.40 -31.34 1.45
N ALA A 122 -10.46 -31.72 0.73
CA ALA A 122 -11.11 -33.03 0.90
C ALA A 122 -10.14 -34.19 0.62
N ALA A 123 -9.30 -34.06 -0.42
CA ALA A 123 -8.29 -35.05 -0.76
C ALA A 123 -7.19 -35.13 0.32
N TRP A 124 -6.73 -33.98 0.82
CA TRP A 124 -5.70 -33.88 1.85
C TRP A 124 -6.06 -34.66 3.13
N ILE A 125 -7.31 -34.56 3.59
CA ILE A 125 -7.78 -35.23 4.82
C ILE A 125 -7.57 -36.75 4.78
N HIS A 126 -7.70 -37.35 3.60
CA HIS A 126 -7.61 -38.80 3.41
C HIS A 126 -6.33 -39.24 2.68
N ALA A 127 -5.39 -38.32 2.45
CA ALA A 127 -4.21 -38.60 1.64
C ALA A 127 -3.20 -39.48 2.39
N PRO A 128 -2.69 -40.55 1.76
CA PRO A 128 -1.53 -41.28 2.27
C PRO A 128 -0.27 -40.40 2.20
N GLU A 129 0.75 -40.72 3.00
CA GLU A 129 1.95 -39.89 3.15
C GLU A 129 2.62 -39.52 1.83
N GLY A 130 2.66 -40.43 0.86
CA GLY A 130 3.29 -40.18 -0.45
C GLY A 130 2.62 -39.10 -1.31
N LEU A 131 1.31 -38.86 -1.12
CA LEU A 131 0.54 -37.87 -1.93
C LEU A 131 0.32 -36.54 -1.19
N ARG A 132 0.62 -36.50 0.10
CA ARG A 132 0.48 -35.30 0.93
C ARG A 132 1.31 -34.11 0.39
N PRO A 133 2.59 -34.24 0.00
CA PRO A 133 3.39 -33.08 -0.38
C PRO A 133 2.78 -32.20 -1.49
N ALA A 134 2.22 -32.80 -2.54
CA ALA A 134 1.58 -32.07 -3.64
C ALA A 134 0.33 -31.32 -3.18
N LEU A 135 -0.56 -32.01 -2.46
CA LEU A 135 -1.80 -31.45 -1.93
C LEU A 135 -1.53 -30.31 -0.93
N ALA A 136 -0.59 -30.52 0.01
CA ALA A 136 -0.16 -29.51 0.96
C ALA A 136 0.39 -28.27 0.26
N ARG A 137 1.26 -28.45 -0.74
CA ARG A 137 1.83 -27.33 -1.49
C ARG A 137 0.76 -26.56 -2.25
N GLY A 138 -0.17 -27.24 -2.92
CA GLY A 138 -1.31 -26.59 -3.60
C GLY A 138 -2.18 -25.77 -2.65
N LEU A 139 -2.58 -26.37 -1.52
CA LEU A 139 -3.36 -25.69 -0.47
C LEU A 139 -2.59 -24.51 0.14
N ALA A 140 -1.29 -24.65 0.37
CA ALA A 140 -0.47 -23.59 0.92
C ALA A 140 -0.30 -22.42 -0.05
N GLU A 141 -0.11 -22.65 -1.35
CA GLU A 141 -0.08 -21.57 -2.35
C GLU A 141 -1.39 -20.78 -2.37
N VAL A 142 -2.54 -21.48 -2.32
CA VAL A 142 -3.84 -20.80 -2.22
C VAL A 142 -3.94 -20.00 -0.92
N ALA A 143 -3.56 -20.58 0.22
CA ALA A 143 -3.62 -19.91 1.51
C ALA A 143 -2.70 -18.68 1.60
N LEU A 144 -1.53 -18.72 0.97
CA LEU A 144 -0.61 -17.56 0.88
C LEU A 144 -1.19 -16.43 0.03
N THR A 145 -2.01 -16.74 -0.98
CA THR A 145 -2.63 -15.74 -1.87
C THR A 145 -3.98 -15.23 -1.36
N ARG A 146 -4.85 -16.13 -0.91
CA ARG A 146 -6.27 -15.86 -0.58
C ARG A 146 -6.58 -15.87 0.91
N GLY A 147 -5.60 -16.23 1.75
CA GLY A 147 -5.80 -16.38 3.18
C GLY A 147 -6.75 -17.55 3.55
N PRO A 148 -6.90 -17.84 4.84
CA PRO A 148 -6.05 -17.34 5.93
C PRO A 148 -4.65 -17.95 5.85
N VAL A 149 -3.62 -17.11 6.00
CA VAL A 149 -2.21 -17.50 5.83
C VAL A 149 -1.76 -18.57 6.82
N SER A 150 -2.35 -18.63 8.01
CA SER A 150 -2.05 -19.66 9.01
C SER A 150 -2.30 -21.07 8.49
N THR A 151 -3.28 -21.26 7.61
CA THR A 151 -3.57 -22.55 6.98
C THR A 151 -2.38 -23.06 6.16
N ALA A 152 -1.56 -22.18 5.57
CA ALA A 152 -0.35 -22.60 4.87
C ALA A 152 0.63 -23.31 5.81
N LEU A 153 0.76 -22.86 7.07
CA LEU A 153 1.60 -23.54 8.06
C LEU A 153 0.96 -24.85 8.52
N GLU A 154 -0.34 -24.87 8.76
CA GLU A 154 -1.09 -26.04 9.22
C GLU A 154 -0.96 -27.22 8.25
N VAL A 155 -1.11 -26.98 6.94
CA VAL A 155 -1.06 -28.05 5.93
C VAL A 155 0.35 -28.56 5.64
N ILE A 156 1.39 -27.78 5.92
CA ILE A 156 2.78 -28.22 5.71
C ILE A 156 3.43 -28.78 6.99
N VAL A 157 2.73 -28.80 8.13
CA VAL A 157 3.25 -29.41 9.36
C VAL A 157 3.65 -30.85 9.09
N GLY A 158 4.88 -31.23 9.51
CA GLY A 158 5.42 -32.57 9.29
C GLY A 158 6.03 -32.79 7.90
N LEU A 159 6.07 -31.78 7.02
CA LEU A 159 6.71 -31.83 5.70
C LEU A 159 7.99 -30.98 5.67
N PRO A 160 9.13 -31.47 6.20
CA PRO A 160 10.32 -30.66 6.48
C PRO A 160 11.01 -30.06 5.24
N LYS A 161 10.67 -30.51 4.03
CA LYS A 161 11.22 -29.97 2.77
C LYS A 161 10.49 -28.72 2.27
N MET A 162 9.44 -28.26 2.94
CA MET A 162 8.63 -27.09 2.52
C MET A 162 9.17 -25.74 3.04
N LEU A 163 10.50 -25.59 3.12
CA LEU A 163 11.14 -24.43 3.74
C LEU A 163 10.78 -23.09 3.06
N VAL A 164 10.63 -23.06 1.74
CA VAL A 164 10.25 -21.84 1.00
C VAL A 164 8.85 -21.37 1.37
N ILE A 165 7.89 -22.30 1.40
CA ILE A 165 6.49 -22.02 1.75
C ILE A 165 6.37 -21.63 3.22
N GLN A 166 7.09 -22.36 4.09
CA GLN A 166 7.16 -22.05 5.50
C GLN A 166 7.72 -20.64 5.73
N GLY A 167 8.82 -20.29 5.05
CA GLY A 167 9.40 -18.96 5.11
C GLY A 167 8.41 -17.88 4.66
N ARG A 168 7.73 -18.08 3.53
CA ARG A 168 6.70 -17.15 3.03
C ARG A 168 5.57 -16.95 4.04
N ALA A 169 5.03 -18.03 4.60
CA ALA A 169 3.97 -17.92 5.59
C ALA A 169 4.43 -17.19 6.86
N LEU A 170 5.64 -17.50 7.35
CA LEU A 170 6.23 -16.86 8.51
C LEU A 170 6.44 -15.35 8.28
N GLU A 171 6.98 -14.96 7.14
CA GLU A 171 7.20 -13.56 6.76
C GLU A 171 5.88 -12.78 6.75
N ILE A 172 4.85 -13.32 6.09
CA ILE A 172 3.51 -12.70 6.03
C ILE A 172 2.88 -12.53 7.42
N LEU A 173 3.12 -13.50 8.31
CA LEU A 173 2.64 -13.49 9.69
C LEU A 173 3.49 -12.61 10.63
N GLY A 174 4.59 -12.04 10.13
CA GLY A 174 5.50 -11.16 10.87
C GLY A 174 6.66 -11.85 11.58
N ARG A 175 6.88 -13.15 11.35
CA ARG A 175 8.00 -13.90 11.94
C ARG A 175 9.24 -13.82 11.05
N THR A 176 9.72 -12.60 10.79
CA THR A 176 10.73 -12.31 9.77
C THR A 176 12.07 -13.01 10.01
N ASP A 177 12.54 -13.09 11.26
CA ASP A 177 13.78 -13.82 11.55
C ASP A 177 13.64 -15.34 11.33
N ASP A 178 12.48 -15.92 11.62
CA ASP A 178 12.20 -17.32 11.30
C ASP A 178 12.15 -17.53 9.78
N ALA A 179 11.54 -16.60 9.04
CA ALA A 179 11.50 -16.62 7.59
C ALA A 179 12.90 -16.54 6.98
N ILE A 180 13.75 -15.62 7.45
CA ILE A 180 15.17 -15.51 7.03
C ILE A 180 15.90 -16.83 7.27
N ARG A 181 15.73 -17.47 8.44
CA ARG A 181 16.32 -18.79 8.71
C ARG A 181 15.84 -19.87 7.74
N CYS A 182 14.55 -19.89 7.42
CA CYS A 182 13.99 -20.81 6.43
C CYS A 182 14.62 -20.56 5.04
N TYR A 183 14.71 -19.31 4.60
CA TYR A 183 15.26 -18.96 3.29
C TYR A 183 16.77 -19.22 3.19
N GLN A 184 17.55 -18.95 4.24
CA GLN A 184 18.99 -19.25 4.29
C GLN A 184 19.28 -20.75 4.09
N ARG A 185 18.42 -21.62 4.66
CA ARG A 185 18.49 -23.08 4.52
C ARG A 185 17.99 -23.59 3.17
N ALA A 186 17.16 -22.81 2.49
CA ALA A 186 16.60 -23.13 1.17
C ALA A 186 17.32 -22.40 0.03
N ARG A 187 18.61 -22.06 0.21
CA ARG A 187 19.44 -21.49 -0.86
C ARG A 187 19.93 -22.60 -1.79
N PRO A 188 20.07 -22.31 -3.10
CA PRO A 188 19.92 -20.99 -3.73
C PRO A 188 18.47 -20.61 -4.09
N GLU A 189 17.50 -21.54 -4.02
CA GLU A 189 16.13 -21.35 -4.53
C GLU A 189 15.40 -20.16 -3.88
N ALA A 190 15.63 -19.94 -2.58
CA ALA A 190 14.99 -18.87 -1.81
C ALA A 190 15.77 -17.54 -1.81
N SER A 191 16.83 -17.37 -2.61
CA SER A 191 17.70 -16.18 -2.53
C SER A 191 16.95 -14.86 -2.80
N THR A 192 15.96 -14.88 -3.70
CA THR A 192 15.08 -13.73 -3.98
C THR A 192 14.22 -13.34 -2.76
N LEU A 193 13.66 -14.33 -2.07
CA LEU A 193 12.82 -14.11 -0.88
C LEU A 193 13.68 -13.71 0.33
N LEU A 194 14.87 -14.29 0.45
CA LEU A 194 15.85 -13.89 1.46
C LEU A 194 16.21 -12.42 1.31
N ALA A 195 16.54 -11.96 0.09
CA ALA A 195 16.84 -10.56 -0.17
C ALA A 195 15.68 -9.64 0.20
N HIS A 196 14.43 -10.07 -0.04
CA HIS A 196 13.23 -9.31 0.33
C HIS A 196 13.09 -9.16 1.85
N ALA A 197 13.20 -10.27 2.59
CA ALA A 197 13.10 -10.26 4.05
C ALA A 197 14.26 -9.49 4.69
N GLU A 198 15.49 -9.61 4.15
CA GLU A 198 16.65 -8.83 4.60
C GLU A 198 16.46 -7.34 4.38
N LEU A 199 15.94 -6.93 3.21
CA LEU A 199 15.64 -5.53 2.91
C LEU A 199 14.56 -4.98 3.85
N ALA A 200 13.47 -5.73 4.08
CA ALA A 200 12.40 -5.33 4.99
C ALA A 200 12.89 -5.18 6.45
N SER A 201 13.87 -6.00 6.87
CA SER A 201 14.51 -5.87 8.18
C SER A 201 15.66 -4.84 8.23
N GLY A 202 15.83 -4.00 7.21
CA GLY A 202 16.88 -2.97 7.16
C GLY A 202 18.30 -3.50 6.88
N LYS A 203 18.47 -4.79 6.59
CA LYS A 203 19.77 -5.44 6.34
C LYS A 203 20.18 -5.28 4.88
N LEU A 204 20.32 -4.03 4.42
CA LEU A 204 20.56 -3.69 3.01
C LEU A 204 21.80 -4.38 2.41
N ALA A 205 22.91 -4.43 3.15
CA ALA A 205 24.13 -5.09 2.68
C ALA A 205 23.92 -6.60 2.43
N ALA A 206 23.18 -7.29 3.31
CA ALA A 206 22.86 -8.70 3.13
C ALA A 206 21.91 -8.91 1.94
N ALA A 207 20.90 -8.05 1.80
CA ALA A 207 19.97 -8.09 0.68
C ALA A 207 20.68 -7.97 -0.68
N VAL A 208 21.74 -7.17 -0.76
CA VAL A 208 22.57 -6.98 -1.95
C VAL A 208 23.33 -8.26 -2.32
N GLU A 209 23.89 -8.95 -1.32
CA GLU A 209 24.55 -10.23 -1.55
C GLU A 209 23.54 -11.31 -1.99
N SER A 210 22.39 -11.38 -1.31
CA SER A 210 21.33 -12.33 -1.62
C SER A 210 20.74 -12.11 -3.01
N VAL A 211 20.55 -10.86 -3.44
CA VAL A 211 20.04 -10.57 -4.79
C VAL A 211 21.08 -10.81 -5.88
N ALA A 212 22.36 -10.52 -5.62
CA ALA A 212 23.44 -10.86 -6.56
C ALA A 212 23.51 -12.38 -6.79
N ARG A 213 23.33 -13.17 -5.73
CA ARG A 213 23.21 -14.63 -5.81
C ARG A 213 21.97 -15.06 -6.58
N ALA A 214 20.80 -14.49 -6.28
CA ALA A 214 19.57 -14.81 -7.02
C ALA A 214 19.72 -14.54 -8.52
N VAL A 215 20.37 -13.44 -8.89
CA VAL A 215 20.68 -13.10 -10.28
C VAL A 215 21.68 -14.09 -10.88
N SER A 216 22.73 -14.50 -10.16
CA SER A 216 23.72 -15.42 -10.74
C SER A 216 23.23 -16.87 -10.88
N THR A 217 22.30 -17.32 -10.03
CA THR A 217 21.81 -18.71 -10.02
C THR A 217 20.53 -18.93 -10.84
N THR A 218 19.78 -17.88 -11.15
CA THR A 218 18.56 -18.01 -11.97
C THR A 218 18.88 -18.12 -13.45
N THR A 219 18.29 -19.13 -14.10
CA THR A 219 18.40 -19.33 -15.55
C THR A 219 17.84 -18.10 -16.29
N PRO A 220 18.56 -17.56 -17.30
CA PRO A 220 18.05 -16.48 -18.13
C PRO A 220 16.68 -16.81 -18.75
N ARG A 221 15.83 -15.79 -18.93
CA ARG A 221 14.47 -15.92 -19.50
C ARG A 221 13.55 -16.90 -18.75
N THR A 222 13.55 -16.83 -17.42
CA THR A 222 12.60 -17.56 -16.55
C THR A 222 11.84 -16.60 -15.64
N LEU A 223 10.70 -17.03 -15.09
CA LEU A 223 9.97 -16.22 -14.11
C LEU A 223 10.75 -16.05 -12.79
N ALA A 224 11.63 -17.00 -12.45
CA ALA A 224 12.58 -16.84 -11.34
C ALA A 224 13.57 -15.69 -11.62
N ARG A 225 14.07 -15.58 -12.86
CA ARG A 225 14.91 -14.45 -13.29
C ARG A 225 14.18 -13.11 -13.22
N VAL A 226 12.92 -13.07 -13.65
CA VAL A 226 12.05 -11.88 -13.48
C VAL A 226 11.99 -11.46 -12.02
N GLY A 227 11.75 -12.41 -11.11
CA GLY A 227 11.72 -12.16 -9.67
C GLY A 227 13.06 -11.63 -9.13
N ALA A 228 14.18 -12.21 -9.56
CA ALA A 228 15.52 -11.77 -9.15
C ALA A 228 15.86 -10.35 -9.65
N LEU A 229 15.55 -10.02 -10.90
CA LEU A 229 15.73 -8.68 -11.45
C LEU A 229 14.85 -7.65 -10.75
N ARG A 230 13.57 -7.99 -10.49
CA ARG A 230 12.67 -7.15 -9.70
C ARG A 230 13.25 -6.86 -8.31
N MET A 231 13.77 -7.87 -7.62
CA MET A 231 14.39 -7.67 -6.31
C MET A 231 15.65 -6.81 -6.39
N ARG A 232 16.44 -6.91 -7.47
CA ARG A 232 17.61 -6.06 -7.66
C ARG A 232 17.20 -4.61 -7.89
N GLY A 233 16.13 -4.40 -8.66
CA GLY A 233 15.48 -3.11 -8.81
C GLY A 233 15.03 -2.53 -7.47
N LEU A 234 14.41 -3.33 -6.59
CA LEU A 234 14.01 -2.90 -5.23
C LEU A 234 15.20 -2.49 -4.37
N VAL A 235 16.31 -3.23 -4.45
CA VAL A 235 17.55 -2.89 -3.74
C VAL A 235 18.18 -1.59 -4.27
N HIS A 236 18.22 -1.41 -5.60
CA HIS A 236 18.67 -0.15 -6.21
C HIS A 236 17.77 1.02 -5.84
N HIS A 237 16.45 0.79 -5.84
CA HIS A 237 15.46 1.78 -5.45
C HIS A 237 15.64 2.21 -3.99
N ALA A 238 15.80 1.26 -3.06
CA ALA A 238 16.08 1.54 -1.66
C ALA A 238 17.39 2.33 -1.44
N ARG A 239 18.38 2.19 -2.35
CA ARG A 239 19.64 2.95 -2.35
C ARG A 239 19.54 4.34 -3.00
N GLY A 240 18.40 4.67 -3.60
CA GLY A 240 18.24 5.88 -4.40
C GLY A 240 18.87 5.81 -5.80
N ASP A 241 19.33 4.63 -6.24
CA ASP A 241 19.84 4.38 -7.60
C ASP A 241 18.68 4.26 -8.61
N LEU A 242 17.88 5.31 -8.76
CA LEU A 242 16.60 5.27 -9.49
C LEU A 242 16.73 4.84 -10.95
N ASP A 243 17.82 5.21 -11.63
CA ASP A 243 18.04 4.82 -13.03
C ASP A 243 18.28 3.32 -13.18
N ARG A 244 19.09 2.73 -12.29
CA ARG A 244 19.33 1.28 -12.27
C ARG A 244 18.08 0.51 -11.86
N ALA A 245 17.34 1.04 -10.89
CA ALA A 245 16.05 0.46 -10.50
C ALA A 245 15.08 0.43 -11.69
N PHE A 246 14.97 1.54 -12.43
CA PHE A 246 14.15 1.62 -13.63
C PHE A 246 14.57 0.61 -14.70
N GLU A 247 15.87 0.49 -14.99
CA GLU A 247 16.39 -0.49 -15.95
C GLU A 247 16.04 -1.92 -15.56
N ASP A 248 16.27 -2.29 -14.29
CA ASP A 248 15.96 -3.61 -13.77
C ASP A 248 14.46 -3.94 -13.84
N TYR A 249 13.60 -3.00 -13.45
CA TYR A 249 12.16 -3.19 -13.54
C TYR A 249 11.68 -3.27 -14.98
N ARG A 250 12.21 -2.42 -15.87
CA ARG A 250 11.88 -2.44 -17.30
C ARG A 250 12.24 -3.78 -17.91
N ASP A 251 13.46 -4.24 -17.69
CA ASP A 251 13.97 -5.49 -18.28
C ASP A 251 13.22 -6.71 -17.73
N ALA A 252 12.94 -6.73 -16.41
CA ALA A 252 12.09 -7.73 -15.80
C ALA A 252 10.66 -7.72 -16.39
N ARG A 253 10.10 -6.53 -16.66
CA ARG A 253 8.74 -6.38 -17.17
C ARG A 253 8.62 -6.87 -18.61
N VAL A 254 9.58 -6.52 -19.45
CA VAL A 254 9.66 -7.01 -20.83
C VAL A 254 9.73 -8.54 -20.82
N MET A 255 10.63 -9.11 -20.00
CA MET A 255 10.77 -10.55 -19.86
C MET A 255 9.48 -11.22 -19.33
N ALA A 256 8.81 -10.64 -18.34
CA ALA A 256 7.53 -11.15 -17.82
C ALA A 256 6.44 -11.18 -18.91
N THR A 257 6.43 -10.15 -19.76
CA THR A 257 5.49 -10.04 -20.89
C THR A 257 5.78 -11.10 -21.96
N GLU A 258 7.04 -11.28 -22.34
CA GLU A 258 7.48 -12.33 -23.28
C GLU A 258 7.19 -13.74 -22.75
N LEU A 259 7.26 -13.91 -21.43
CA LEU A 259 6.91 -15.15 -20.73
C LEU A 259 5.41 -15.26 -20.43
N GLY A 260 4.55 -14.39 -20.95
CA GLY A 260 3.09 -14.50 -20.80
C GLY A 260 2.54 -14.25 -19.38
N SER A 261 3.34 -13.78 -18.42
CA SER A 261 2.89 -13.52 -17.05
C SER A 261 2.42 -12.08 -16.88
N SER A 262 1.17 -11.81 -17.24
CA SER A 262 0.56 -10.48 -17.16
C SER A 262 0.52 -9.91 -15.74
N GLY A 263 0.18 -10.71 -14.72
CA GLY A 263 0.16 -10.24 -13.33
C GLY A 263 1.53 -9.74 -12.85
N ARG A 264 2.62 -10.47 -13.18
CA ARG A 264 3.98 -10.03 -12.85
C ARG A 264 4.40 -8.79 -13.63
N ALA A 265 4.03 -8.69 -14.91
CA ALA A 265 4.30 -7.52 -15.73
C ALA A 265 3.57 -6.26 -15.21
N ALA A 266 2.32 -6.42 -14.75
CA ALA A 266 1.53 -5.36 -14.13
C ALA A 266 2.14 -4.90 -12.79
N ARG A 267 2.57 -5.84 -11.95
CA ARG A 267 3.30 -5.53 -10.71
C ARG A 267 4.56 -4.71 -10.97
N LEU A 268 5.36 -5.11 -11.97
CA LEU A 268 6.56 -4.37 -12.37
C LEU A 268 6.24 -2.99 -12.95
N ARG A 269 5.08 -2.81 -13.59
CA ARG A 269 4.59 -1.49 -14.01
C ARG A 269 4.32 -0.59 -12.80
N ALA A 270 3.72 -1.12 -11.73
CA ALA A 270 3.57 -0.37 -10.48
C ALA A 270 4.93 -0.03 -9.84
N ASP A 271 5.90 -0.95 -9.84
CA ASP A 271 7.26 -0.65 -9.33
C ASP A 271 7.94 0.47 -10.17
N ILE A 272 7.76 0.47 -11.50
CA ILE A 272 8.20 1.59 -12.37
C ILE A 272 7.49 2.90 -12.01
N GLY A 273 6.19 2.85 -11.71
CA GLY A 273 5.43 4.00 -11.25
C GLY A 273 6.03 4.63 -9.98
N ALA A 274 6.50 3.81 -9.04
CA ALA A 274 7.17 4.29 -7.82
C ALA A 274 8.49 4.99 -8.11
N VAL A 275 9.27 4.50 -9.09
CA VAL A 275 10.48 5.20 -9.55
C VAL A 275 10.12 6.51 -10.23
N ARG A 276 9.07 6.55 -11.06
CA ARG A 276 8.60 7.78 -11.71
C ARG A 276 8.12 8.83 -10.72
N LEU A 277 7.42 8.40 -9.67
CA LEU A 277 7.01 9.25 -8.57
C LEU A 277 8.22 9.92 -7.90
N GLN A 278 9.24 9.15 -7.55
CA GLN A 278 10.50 9.66 -6.99
C GLN A 278 11.40 10.39 -7.99
N GLN A 279 11.02 10.46 -9.27
CA GLN A 279 11.65 11.33 -10.25
C GLN A 279 10.85 12.62 -10.47
N GLY A 280 9.73 12.82 -9.74
CA GLY A 280 8.80 13.93 -9.96
C GLY A 280 7.98 13.83 -11.25
N ARG A 281 8.00 12.67 -11.92
CA ARG A 281 7.27 12.41 -13.18
C ARG A 281 5.86 11.92 -12.85
N LEU A 282 5.06 12.81 -12.27
CA LEU A 282 3.79 12.48 -11.62
C LEU A 282 2.74 11.89 -12.58
N ASP A 283 2.62 12.43 -13.79
CA ASP A 283 1.65 11.93 -14.78
C ASP A 283 1.99 10.50 -15.24
N GLU A 284 3.27 10.21 -15.47
CA GLU A 284 3.73 8.86 -15.82
C GLU A 284 3.56 7.87 -14.67
N ALA A 285 3.79 8.32 -13.43
CA ALA A 285 3.54 7.51 -12.24
C ALA A 285 2.05 7.14 -12.15
N ARG A 286 1.16 8.12 -12.36
CA ARG A 286 -0.30 7.92 -12.35
C ARG A 286 -0.72 6.90 -13.41
N GLU A 287 -0.25 7.03 -14.64
CA GLU A 287 -0.53 6.10 -15.72
C GLU A 287 -0.04 4.68 -15.38
N CYS A 288 1.21 4.56 -14.90
CA CYS A 288 1.77 3.28 -14.49
C CYS A 288 0.92 2.58 -13.43
N TYR A 289 0.49 3.30 -12.38
CA TYR A 289 -0.34 2.72 -11.32
C TYR A 289 -1.74 2.34 -11.81
N ARG A 290 -2.42 3.23 -12.56
CA ARG A 290 -3.77 2.95 -13.06
C ARG A 290 -3.80 1.73 -13.96
N SER A 291 -2.89 1.66 -14.93
CA SER A 291 -2.85 0.52 -15.82
C SER A 291 -2.36 -0.76 -15.14
N ALA A 292 -1.53 -0.67 -14.09
CA ALA A 292 -1.21 -1.83 -13.26
C ALA A 292 -2.45 -2.33 -12.51
N ILE A 293 -3.24 -1.44 -11.91
CA ILE A 293 -4.48 -1.78 -11.20
C ILE A 293 -5.50 -2.44 -12.15
N GLU A 294 -5.63 -1.95 -13.38
CA GLU A 294 -6.51 -2.53 -14.41
C GLU A 294 -6.08 -3.94 -14.85
N ASP A 295 -4.77 -4.19 -14.94
CA ASP A 295 -4.21 -5.45 -15.42
C ASP A 295 -4.13 -6.54 -14.31
N LEU A 296 -4.22 -6.17 -13.03
CA LEU A 296 -4.11 -7.09 -11.89
C LEU A 296 -5.47 -7.73 -11.55
N ASP A 297 -5.50 -9.06 -11.40
CA ASP A 297 -6.71 -9.79 -11.00
C ASP A 297 -6.75 -9.95 -9.47
N GLU A 298 -7.80 -9.45 -8.81
CA GLU A 298 -7.98 -9.58 -7.36
C GLU A 298 -7.97 -11.04 -6.85
N ARG A 299 -8.29 -12.02 -7.69
CA ARG A 299 -8.26 -13.45 -7.32
C ARG A 299 -6.82 -13.99 -7.23
N THR A 300 -5.93 -13.60 -8.14
CA THR A 300 -4.54 -14.11 -8.17
C THR A 300 -3.54 -13.14 -7.55
N ASP A 301 -3.83 -11.85 -7.59
CA ASP A 301 -2.92 -10.77 -7.24
C ASP A 301 -3.52 -9.77 -6.22
N PRO A 302 -4.25 -10.21 -5.17
CA PRO A 302 -4.90 -9.26 -4.26
C PRO A 302 -3.89 -8.37 -3.51
N ILE A 303 -2.69 -8.87 -3.25
CA ILE A 303 -1.63 -8.11 -2.58
C ILE A 303 -0.99 -7.10 -3.54
N PRO A 304 -0.45 -7.48 -4.72
CA PRO A 304 0.02 -6.50 -5.71
C PRO A 304 -1.00 -5.41 -6.03
N LEU A 305 -2.28 -5.77 -6.17
CA LEU A 305 -3.37 -4.82 -6.40
C LEU A 305 -3.48 -3.79 -5.27
N SER A 306 -3.47 -4.25 -4.02
CA SER A 306 -3.55 -3.38 -2.84
C SER A 306 -2.34 -2.46 -2.70
N LEU A 307 -1.14 -2.94 -3.06
CA LEU A 307 0.07 -2.12 -3.04
C LEU A 307 0.06 -1.06 -4.15
N ALA A 308 -0.42 -1.40 -5.36
CA ALA A 308 -0.58 -0.43 -6.44
C ALA A 308 -1.62 0.65 -6.09
N GLU A 309 -2.75 0.26 -5.47
CA GLU A 309 -3.74 1.21 -4.93
C GLU A 309 -3.14 2.10 -3.83
N GLY A 310 -2.31 1.54 -2.93
CA GLY A 310 -1.61 2.30 -1.90
C GLY A 310 -0.60 3.31 -2.46
N ASN A 311 0.15 2.92 -3.48
CA ASN A 311 1.10 3.82 -4.14
C ASN A 311 0.40 4.93 -4.94
N LEU A 312 -0.74 4.61 -5.59
CA LEU A 312 -1.58 5.63 -6.20
C LEU A 312 -2.14 6.58 -5.14
N ALA A 313 -2.52 6.08 -3.97
CA ALA A 313 -2.98 6.92 -2.86
C ALA A 313 -1.92 7.90 -2.39
N ILE A 314 -0.65 7.47 -2.28
CA ILE A 314 0.48 8.37 -1.97
C ILE A 314 0.59 9.45 -3.05
N LEU A 315 0.55 9.08 -4.34
CA LEU A 315 0.60 10.06 -5.43
C LEU A 315 -0.56 11.06 -5.38
N GLU A 316 -1.79 10.60 -5.18
CA GLU A 316 -2.96 11.49 -5.07
C GLU A 316 -2.86 12.39 -3.83
N GLN A 317 -2.31 11.89 -2.73
CA GLN A 317 -1.99 12.70 -1.56
C GLN A 317 -0.97 13.81 -1.90
N GLU A 318 0.10 13.51 -2.63
CA GLU A 318 1.09 14.53 -3.06
C GLU A 318 0.49 15.60 -3.97
N LEU A 319 -0.53 15.23 -4.76
CA LEU A 319 -1.27 16.12 -5.64
C LEU A 319 -2.41 16.88 -4.93
N GLY A 320 -2.61 16.65 -3.62
CA GLY A 320 -3.64 17.29 -2.80
C GLY A 320 -5.02 16.62 -2.85
N GLY A 321 -5.16 15.49 -3.55
CA GLY A 321 -6.38 14.68 -3.64
C GLY A 321 -6.60 13.79 -2.41
N LEU A 322 -6.73 14.39 -1.22
CA LEU A 322 -6.78 13.66 0.06
C LEU A 322 -7.99 12.70 0.17
N GLU A 323 -9.15 13.06 -0.39
CA GLU A 323 -10.35 12.21 -0.46
C GLU A 323 -10.11 10.93 -1.28
N GLU A 324 -9.49 11.07 -2.45
CA GLU A 324 -9.18 9.93 -3.30
C GLU A 324 -8.12 9.05 -2.65
N ALA A 325 -7.06 9.64 -2.08
CA ALA A 325 -6.03 8.93 -1.34
C ALA A 325 -6.60 8.11 -0.18
N ALA A 326 -7.49 8.69 0.63
CA ALA A 326 -8.14 7.99 1.73
C ALA A 326 -9.00 6.81 1.25
N SER A 327 -9.73 6.98 0.16
CA SER A 327 -10.57 5.93 -0.44
C SER A 327 -9.73 4.75 -0.95
N LEU A 328 -8.64 5.05 -1.66
CA LEU A 328 -7.70 4.05 -2.17
C LEU A 328 -7.03 3.26 -1.03
N HIS A 329 -6.51 3.95 -0.01
CA HIS A 329 -5.95 3.28 1.17
C HIS A 329 -6.98 2.42 1.90
N ALA A 330 -8.23 2.90 2.04
CA ALA A 330 -9.29 2.14 2.73
C ALA A 330 -9.63 0.83 2.00
N ARG A 331 -9.71 0.86 0.65
CA ARG A 331 -9.93 -0.32 -0.18
C ARG A 331 -8.78 -1.32 -0.05
N ALA A 332 -7.54 -0.84 -0.22
CA ALA A 332 -6.33 -1.65 -0.11
C ALA A 332 -6.22 -2.30 1.28
N TYR A 333 -6.39 -1.51 2.35
CA TYR A 333 -6.32 -1.99 3.73
C TYR A 333 -7.41 -3.04 4.02
N ALA A 334 -8.66 -2.80 3.60
CA ALA A 334 -9.74 -3.76 3.82
C ALA A 334 -9.50 -5.08 3.08
N ARG A 335 -8.89 -5.06 1.89
CA ARG A 335 -8.51 -6.27 1.15
C ARG A 335 -7.43 -7.05 1.90
N VAL A 336 -6.30 -6.42 2.21
CA VAL A 336 -5.15 -7.06 2.87
C VAL A 336 -5.51 -7.58 4.27
N ARG A 337 -6.29 -6.82 5.04
CA ARG A 337 -6.74 -7.23 6.38
C ARG A 337 -7.61 -8.48 6.35
N ARG A 338 -8.53 -8.60 5.38
CA ARG A 338 -9.38 -9.81 5.22
C ARG A 338 -8.56 -11.07 4.93
N LEU A 339 -7.40 -10.93 4.27
CA LEU A 339 -6.51 -12.05 3.94
C LEU A 339 -5.60 -12.45 5.12
N GLY A 340 -5.59 -11.67 6.21
CA GLY A 340 -4.73 -11.92 7.37
C GLY A 340 -3.26 -11.56 7.15
N HIS A 341 -2.97 -10.72 6.16
CA HIS A 341 -1.60 -10.37 5.77
C HIS A 341 -1.05 -9.23 6.63
N ARG A 342 -0.40 -9.56 7.75
CA ARG A 342 -0.05 -8.60 8.80
C ARG A 342 0.94 -7.53 8.36
N LEU A 343 2.00 -7.92 7.64
CA LEU A 343 3.02 -7.00 7.10
C LEU A 343 2.37 -5.82 6.35
N TYR A 344 1.68 -6.12 5.25
CA TYR A 344 1.05 -5.08 4.42
C TYR A 344 -0.13 -4.38 5.08
N THR A 345 -0.81 -5.02 6.06
CA THR A 345 -1.85 -4.34 6.84
C THR A 345 -1.24 -3.18 7.63
N ALA A 346 -0.07 -3.41 8.24
CA ALA A 346 0.64 -2.38 9.01
C ALA A 346 1.17 -1.25 8.12
N HIS A 347 1.74 -1.59 6.95
CA HIS A 347 2.20 -0.61 5.95
C HIS A 347 1.06 0.33 5.52
N LEU A 348 -0.05 -0.23 5.07
CA LEU A 348 -1.20 0.55 4.59
C LEU A 348 -1.86 1.38 5.70
N ALA A 349 -1.89 0.88 6.94
CA ALA A 349 -2.39 1.64 8.08
C ALA A 349 -1.55 2.90 8.34
N GLY A 350 -0.22 2.79 8.27
CA GLY A 350 0.71 3.90 8.50
C GLY A 350 0.51 5.04 7.51
N TYR A 351 0.52 4.73 6.20
CA TYR A 351 0.31 5.74 5.16
C TYR A 351 -1.13 6.30 5.16
N ALA A 352 -2.15 5.50 5.49
CA ALA A 352 -3.48 6.04 5.73
C ALA A 352 -3.51 7.04 6.89
N GLY A 353 -2.71 6.83 7.94
CA GLY A 353 -2.52 7.80 9.03
C GLY A 353 -1.89 9.12 8.55
N ALA A 354 -0.98 9.07 7.58
CA ALA A 354 -0.38 10.25 6.97
C ALA A 354 -1.40 11.12 6.24
N VAL A 355 -2.37 10.51 5.55
CA VAL A 355 -3.48 11.25 4.92
C VAL A 355 -4.32 11.99 5.97
N GLU A 356 -4.68 11.33 7.07
CA GLU A 356 -5.44 12.00 8.14
C GLU A 356 -4.62 13.08 8.86
N HIS A 357 -3.30 12.91 8.94
CA HIS A 357 -2.38 13.93 9.46
C HIS A 357 -2.37 15.18 8.58
N GLU A 358 -2.26 15.03 7.25
CA GLU A 358 -2.34 16.15 6.31
C GLU A 358 -3.71 16.84 6.33
N ARG A 359 -4.80 16.13 6.64
CA ARG A 359 -6.13 16.72 6.88
C ARG A 359 -6.27 17.49 8.19
N GLY A 360 -5.31 17.34 9.11
CA GLY A 360 -5.35 17.93 10.45
C GLY A 360 -6.14 17.12 11.48
N ASP A 361 -6.67 15.93 11.14
CA ASP A 361 -7.24 15.01 12.13
C ASP A 361 -6.14 14.21 12.83
N LEU A 362 -5.43 14.90 13.73
CA LEU A 362 -4.32 14.32 14.49
C LEU A 362 -4.78 13.15 15.38
N ARG A 363 -6.07 13.09 15.76
CA ARG A 363 -6.58 11.98 16.58
C ARG A 363 -6.70 10.71 15.73
N ALA A 364 -7.30 10.80 14.55
CA ALA A 364 -7.40 9.68 13.62
C ALA A 364 -6.01 9.23 13.14
N ALA A 365 -5.12 10.18 12.85
CA ALA A 365 -3.73 9.88 12.48
C ALA A 365 -3.02 9.07 13.56
N LEU A 366 -3.05 9.51 14.83
CA LEU A 366 -2.41 8.81 15.95
C LEU A 366 -2.98 7.40 16.17
N GLN A 367 -4.28 7.20 15.99
CA GLN A 367 -4.87 5.86 16.05
C GLN A 367 -4.27 4.94 14.97
N ARG A 368 -4.22 5.42 13.72
CA ARG A 368 -3.67 4.65 12.60
C ARG A 368 -2.18 4.38 12.74
N TYR A 369 -1.40 5.36 13.20
CA TYR A 369 0.01 5.16 13.50
C TYR A 369 0.23 4.15 14.62
N GLY A 370 -0.60 4.15 15.67
CA GLY A 370 -0.56 3.13 16.72
C GLY A 370 -0.82 1.72 16.18
N GLU A 371 -1.90 1.55 15.41
CA GLU A 371 -2.22 0.28 14.75
C GLU A 371 -1.09 -0.20 13.82
N ALA A 372 -0.48 0.71 13.07
CA ALA A 372 0.65 0.42 12.20
C ALA A 372 1.89 0.01 13.00
N LEU A 373 2.31 0.78 13.99
CA LEU A 373 3.50 0.51 14.80
C LEU A 373 3.39 -0.81 15.57
N ASP A 374 2.22 -1.15 16.10
CA ASP A 374 1.99 -2.44 16.74
C ASP A 374 2.16 -3.61 15.77
N GLY A 375 1.73 -3.43 14.51
CA GLY A 375 1.96 -4.39 13.43
C GLY A 375 3.43 -4.49 13.04
N LEU A 376 4.07 -3.34 12.78
CA LEU A 376 5.45 -3.23 12.30
C LEU A 376 6.45 -3.79 13.33
N ARG A 377 6.28 -3.48 14.62
CA ARG A 377 7.14 -4.01 15.70
C ARG A 377 7.08 -5.53 15.80
N ARG A 378 5.91 -6.12 15.58
CA ARG A 378 5.77 -7.59 15.53
C ARG A 378 6.44 -8.20 14.32
N VAL A 379 6.52 -7.46 13.20
CA VAL A 379 7.09 -7.91 11.94
C VAL A 379 8.61 -7.60 11.85
N GLY A 380 9.12 -6.69 12.68
CA GLY A 380 10.54 -6.30 12.67
C GLY A 380 10.93 -5.42 11.48
N ASP A 381 9.98 -4.62 10.97
CA ASP A 381 10.24 -3.66 9.88
C ASP A 381 10.79 -2.35 10.44
N ALA A 382 12.09 -2.34 10.75
CA ALA A 382 12.76 -1.20 11.39
C ALA A 382 12.63 0.09 10.58
N ARG A 383 12.69 0.00 9.25
CA ARG A 383 12.57 1.16 8.35
C ARG A 383 11.23 1.86 8.54
N LEU A 384 10.11 1.14 8.44
CA LEU A 384 8.79 1.77 8.59
C LEU A 384 8.45 2.11 10.04
N ILE A 385 9.03 1.43 11.03
CA ILE A 385 8.93 1.87 12.43
C ILE A 385 9.51 3.28 12.58
N ALA A 386 10.66 3.57 11.97
CA ALA A 386 11.26 4.91 12.00
C ALA A 386 10.38 5.96 11.30
N VAL A 387 9.89 5.69 10.08
CA VAL A 387 9.02 6.60 9.32
C VAL A 387 7.72 6.90 10.08
N ILE A 388 6.97 5.86 10.45
CA ILE A 388 5.67 6.02 11.13
C ILE A 388 5.84 6.56 12.56
N GLY A 389 6.93 6.18 13.24
CA GLY A 389 7.30 6.72 14.56
C GLY A 389 7.57 8.22 14.52
N ALA A 390 8.28 8.71 13.50
CA ALA A 390 8.54 10.13 13.32
C ALA A 390 7.25 10.91 13.01
N LEU A 391 6.36 10.35 12.18
CA LEU A 391 5.04 10.92 11.91
C LEU A 391 4.16 10.97 13.17
N ARG A 392 4.20 9.92 14.01
CA ARG A 392 3.53 9.91 15.32
C ARG A 392 4.09 11.00 16.24
N GLY A 393 5.42 11.13 16.32
CA GLY A 393 6.07 12.19 17.10
C GLY A 393 5.67 13.59 16.65
N ALA A 394 5.63 13.82 15.33
CA ALA A 394 5.16 15.07 14.75
C ALA A 394 3.67 15.34 15.07
N ALA A 395 2.82 14.31 15.03
CA ALA A 395 1.40 14.45 15.36
C ALA A 395 1.16 14.71 16.86
N GLU A 396 1.89 14.06 17.77
CA GLU A 396 1.83 14.37 19.22
C GLU A 396 2.33 15.80 19.51
N ALA A 397 3.41 16.23 18.83
CA ALA A 397 3.90 17.60 18.92
C ALA A 397 2.88 18.62 18.40
N GLY A 398 2.13 18.27 17.34
CA GLY A 398 1.02 19.08 16.83
C GLY A 398 -0.16 19.20 17.81
N ARG A 399 -0.27 18.29 18.79
CA ARG A 399 -1.24 18.34 19.89
C ARG A 399 -0.66 18.93 21.18
N ASP A 400 0.53 19.53 21.11
CA ASP A 400 1.27 20.08 22.24
C ASP A 400 1.58 19.07 23.36
N ARG A 401 1.64 17.78 23.03
CA ARG A 401 2.07 16.72 23.95
C ARG A 401 3.57 16.50 23.83
N VAL A 402 4.34 17.42 24.40
CA VAL A 402 5.80 17.45 24.28
C VAL A 402 6.43 16.15 24.77
N GLU A 403 6.03 15.63 25.93
CA GLU A 403 6.62 14.41 26.50
C GLU A 403 6.36 13.17 25.63
N ALA A 404 5.14 13.04 25.08
CA ALA A 404 4.79 11.94 24.18
C ALA A 404 5.53 12.02 22.84
N ALA A 405 5.73 13.24 22.32
CA ALA A 405 6.53 13.47 21.13
C ALA A 405 8.01 13.13 21.38
N GLU A 406 8.58 13.53 22.51
CA GLU A 406 9.95 13.18 22.90
C GLU A 406 10.17 11.68 23.02
N GLU A 407 9.20 10.96 23.60
CA GLU A 407 9.25 9.50 23.67
C GLU A 407 9.24 8.87 22.29
N ALA A 408 8.33 9.30 21.41
CA ALA A 408 8.29 8.82 20.04
C ALA A 408 9.61 9.07 19.28
N PHE A 409 10.19 10.27 19.40
CA PHE A 409 11.47 10.58 18.73
C PHE A 409 12.67 9.88 19.36
N ARG A 410 12.60 9.49 20.64
CA ARG A 410 13.63 8.64 21.27
C ARG A 410 13.61 7.25 20.67
N GLU A 411 12.44 6.62 20.59
CA GLU A 411 12.27 5.30 19.94
C GLU A 411 12.76 5.33 18.49
N VAL A 412 12.41 6.38 17.72
CA VAL A 412 12.86 6.54 16.33
C VAL A 412 14.38 6.55 16.24
N ARG A 413 15.07 7.27 17.15
CA ARG A 413 16.54 7.34 17.15
C ARG A 413 17.17 5.97 17.40
N GLU A 414 16.65 5.22 18.37
CA GLU A 414 17.14 3.86 18.67
C GLU A 414 16.96 2.91 17.47
N VAL A 415 15.81 3.00 16.79
CA VAL A 415 15.54 2.17 15.61
C VAL A 415 16.46 2.55 14.44
N LEU A 416 16.72 3.84 14.24
CA LEU A 416 17.60 4.34 13.17
C LEU A 416 19.05 3.84 13.29
N GLU A 417 19.53 3.48 14.47
CA GLU A 417 20.86 2.85 14.65
C GLU A 417 21.01 1.53 13.86
N SER A 418 19.87 0.91 13.52
CA SER A 418 19.81 -0.35 12.76
C SER A 418 19.33 -0.17 11.30
N VAL A 419 19.06 1.06 10.86
CA VAL A 419 18.51 1.38 9.53
C VAL A 419 19.57 2.12 8.70
N ASP A 420 20.01 1.49 7.61
CA ASP A 420 20.93 2.10 6.63
C ASP A 420 20.12 2.76 5.48
N ASP A 421 19.39 3.82 5.81
CA ASP A 421 18.57 4.59 4.86
C ASP A 421 18.66 6.10 5.13
N PRO A 422 19.47 6.84 4.35
CA PRO A 422 19.65 8.28 4.52
C PRO A 422 18.37 9.09 4.31
N GLY A 423 17.44 8.61 3.47
CA GLY A 423 16.18 9.31 3.21
C GLY A 423 15.26 9.29 4.43
N VAL A 424 15.14 8.12 5.07
CA VAL A 424 14.35 7.96 6.30
C VAL A 424 14.99 8.72 7.46
N GLU A 425 16.32 8.69 7.59
CA GLU A 425 17.03 9.48 8.60
C GLU A 425 16.77 10.98 8.41
N ARG A 426 16.92 11.48 7.17
CA ARG A 426 16.68 12.89 6.84
C ARG A 426 15.23 13.29 7.14
N ALA A 427 14.24 12.48 6.75
CA ALA A 427 12.83 12.75 7.03
C ALA A 427 12.54 12.78 8.54
N ALA A 428 13.12 11.87 9.33
CA ALA A 428 13.00 11.89 10.78
C ALA A 428 13.62 13.16 11.41
N GLN A 429 14.75 13.63 10.88
CA GLN A 429 15.38 14.89 11.31
C GLN A 429 14.48 16.10 11.03
N VAL A 430 13.84 16.17 9.85
CA VAL A 430 12.86 17.23 9.53
C VAL A 430 11.74 17.24 10.57
N HIS A 431 11.24 16.06 10.96
CA HIS A 431 10.15 15.97 11.93
C HIS A 431 10.52 16.46 13.34
N LEU A 432 11.80 16.49 13.72
CA LEU A 432 12.23 17.07 15.01
C LEU A 432 11.91 18.56 15.13
N HIS A 433 11.74 19.27 14.01
CA HIS A 433 11.27 20.66 14.05
C HIS A 433 9.85 20.79 14.61
N HIS A 434 8.98 19.78 14.45
CA HIS A 434 7.65 19.79 15.09
C HIS A 434 7.78 19.78 16.62
N LEU A 435 8.67 18.92 17.15
CA LEU A 435 8.95 18.88 18.59
C LEU A 435 9.53 20.21 19.08
N ALA A 436 10.48 20.79 18.34
CA ALA A 436 11.06 22.08 18.69
C ALA A 436 9.99 23.18 18.74
N LEU A 437 9.07 23.21 17.76
CA LEU A 437 7.95 24.14 17.73
C LEU A 437 7.02 23.95 18.93
N ALA A 438 6.72 22.70 19.33
CA ALA A 438 5.90 22.40 20.49
C ALA A 438 6.56 22.86 21.81
N ARG A 439 7.86 22.57 22.00
CA ARG A 439 8.64 23.07 23.16
C ARG A 439 8.67 24.59 23.24
N ALA A 440 8.78 25.27 22.10
CA ALA A 440 8.71 26.73 22.06
C ALA A 440 7.32 27.28 22.44
N ARG A 441 6.24 26.56 22.09
CA ARG A 441 4.88 26.88 22.57
C ARG A 441 4.73 26.65 24.07
N ALA A 442 5.40 25.64 24.62
CA ALA A 442 5.49 25.38 26.06
C ALA A 442 6.38 26.38 26.84
N GLY A 443 7.08 27.28 26.15
CA GLY A 443 7.90 28.34 26.76
C GLY A 443 9.35 27.96 27.05
N GLU A 444 9.83 26.81 26.58
CA GLU A 444 11.22 26.36 26.79
C GLU A 444 12.25 27.12 25.94
N ARG A 445 11.80 27.71 24.81
CA ARG A 445 12.65 28.44 23.86
C ARG A 445 11.90 29.60 23.21
N PRO A 446 12.61 30.66 22.75
CA PRO A 446 12.00 31.72 21.96
C PRO A 446 11.37 31.18 20.68
N GLN A 447 10.07 31.42 20.48
CA GLN A 447 9.33 30.92 19.31
C GLN A 447 9.87 31.47 17.99
N GLY A 448 10.37 32.71 17.97
CA GLY A 448 10.91 33.34 16.76
C GLY A 448 12.07 32.54 16.17
N ASP A 449 13.06 32.21 17.00
CA ASP A 449 14.28 31.51 16.57
C ASP A 449 13.98 30.10 16.06
N VAL A 450 13.10 29.37 16.77
CA VAL A 450 12.69 28.02 16.37
C VAL A 450 11.93 28.03 15.04
N ARG A 451 11.04 29.01 14.84
CA ARG A 451 10.30 29.17 13.57
C ARG A 451 11.22 29.56 12.42
N ILE A 452 12.22 30.41 12.65
CA ILE A 452 13.23 30.77 11.64
C ILE A 452 14.03 29.53 11.25
N ALA A 453 14.51 28.74 12.23
CA ALA A 453 15.26 27.52 11.96
C ALA A 453 14.45 26.52 11.12
N ALA A 454 13.19 26.28 11.50
CA ALA A 454 12.31 25.39 10.74
C ALA A 454 11.96 25.92 9.32
N ARG A 455 11.90 27.24 9.11
CA ARG A 455 11.72 27.81 7.77
C ARG A 455 12.97 27.68 6.91
N ASN A 456 14.14 27.92 7.49
CA ASN A 456 15.42 27.74 6.80
C ASN A 456 15.57 26.28 6.36
N GLU A 457 15.20 25.34 7.23
CA GLU A 457 15.14 23.91 6.90
C GLU A 457 14.26 23.63 5.67
N CYS A 458 13.06 24.20 5.60
CA CYS A 458 12.20 24.04 4.41
C CYS A 458 12.89 24.58 3.14
N LEU A 459 13.52 25.75 3.21
CA LEU A 459 14.22 26.37 2.07
C LEU A 459 15.47 25.59 1.64
N GLU A 460 16.18 24.99 2.58
CA GLU A 460 17.33 24.14 2.32
C GLU A 460 16.90 22.84 1.62
N LEU A 461 15.84 22.20 2.11
CA LEU A 461 15.27 20.99 1.52
C LEU A 461 14.79 21.21 0.07
N GLU A 462 14.20 22.36 -0.24
CA GLU A 462 13.77 22.69 -1.61
C GLU A 462 14.93 22.69 -2.62
N ARG A 463 16.15 22.92 -2.14
CA ARG A 463 17.38 22.92 -2.96
C ARG A 463 18.11 21.59 -2.89
N ASP A 464 17.72 20.70 -1.99
CA ASP A 464 18.34 19.40 -1.79
C ASP A 464 17.86 18.42 -2.87
N PRO A 465 18.76 17.88 -3.73
CA PRO A 465 18.41 16.86 -4.69
C PRO A 465 17.75 15.61 -4.04
N ALA A 466 18.04 15.33 -2.77
CA ALA A 466 17.44 14.22 -2.03
C ALA A 466 15.92 14.38 -1.87
N LEU A 467 15.40 15.61 -1.83
CA LEU A 467 13.96 15.87 -1.75
C LEU A 467 13.21 15.28 -2.94
N SER A 468 13.77 15.37 -4.14
CA SER A 468 13.14 14.77 -5.32
C SER A 468 13.05 13.25 -5.23
N ARG A 469 14.02 12.62 -4.55
CA ARG A 469 14.22 11.16 -4.52
C ARG A 469 13.52 10.44 -3.38
N SER A 470 12.86 11.16 -2.47
CA SER A 470 12.18 10.60 -1.30
C SER A 470 10.79 11.20 -1.13
N ASP A 471 9.78 10.34 -1.25
CA ASP A 471 8.39 10.63 -0.91
C ASP A 471 8.21 10.88 0.60
N ASP A 472 8.90 10.12 1.47
CA ASP A 472 8.90 10.36 2.92
C ASP A 472 9.40 11.78 3.27
N LEU A 473 10.47 12.24 2.60
CA LEU A 473 11.02 13.59 2.82
C LEU A 473 10.09 14.68 2.28
N ARG A 474 9.41 14.44 1.14
CA ARG A 474 8.38 15.36 0.60
C ARG A 474 7.18 15.46 1.52
N LEU A 475 6.73 14.34 2.09
CA LEU A 475 5.68 14.31 3.12
C LEU A 475 6.12 15.10 4.37
N ALA A 476 7.34 14.87 4.86
CA ALA A 476 7.88 15.60 6.01
C ALA A 476 7.91 17.13 5.77
N LEU A 477 8.34 17.56 4.57
CA LEU A 477 8.32 18.96 4.16
C LEU A 477 6.89 19.53 4.13
N ARG A 478 5.90 18.81 3.55
CA ARG A 478 4.50 19.25 3.52
C ARG A 478 3.93 19.43 4.93
N LEU A 479 4.18 18.48 5.82
CA LEU A 479 3.71 18.53 7.22
C LEU A 479 4.41 19.64 8.02
N LEU A 480 5.72 19.83 7.85
CA LEU A 480 6.45 20.91 8.54
C LEU A 480 5.97 22.28 8.07
N ARG A 481 5.75 22.44 6.75
CA ARG A 481 5.14 23.64 6.18
C ARG A 481 3.77 23.89 6.82
N ALA A 482 2.89 22.90 6.87
CA ALA A 482 1.58 23.03 7.51
C ALA A 482 1.71 23.46 8.99
N ALA A 483 2.62 22.87 9.76
CA ALA A 483 2.85 23.19 11.18
C ALA A 483 3.46 24.57 11.43
N LEU A 484 4.28 25.07 10.50
CA LEU A 484 4.75 26.46 10.50
C LEU A 484 3.64 27.45 10.19
N GLY A 485 2.46 26.96 9.85
CA GLY A 485 1.41 27.77 9.30
C GLY A 485 1.81 28.24 7.92
N HIS A 486 2.26 27.36 7.03
CA HIS A 486 2.01 27.51 5.60
C HIS A 486 0.65 26.86 5.32
N GLY A 487 -0.39 27.41 5.96
CA GLY A 487 -1.79 27.22 5.58
C GLY A 487 -2.21 28.29 4.56
N SER A 488 -3.47 28.27 4.14
CA SER A 488 -3.97 29.35 3.31
C SER A 488 -4.22 30.62 4.13
N LEU A 489 -3.76 31.76 3.61
CA LEU A 489 -4.27 33.07 4.00
C LEU A 489 -5.74 33.11 3.57
N ARG A 490 -6.68 33.03 4.52
CA ARG A 490 -8.12 32.99 4.20
C ARG A 490 -8.79 34.32 4.47
N LEU A 491 -9.49 34.84 3.47
CA LEU A 491 -10.19 36.11 3.55
C LEU A 491 -11.70 35.89 3.63
N ASN A 492 -12.27 36.14 4.80
CA ASN A 492 -13.72 36.11 4.95
C ASN A 492 -14.29 37.50 4.64
N THR A 493 -14.75 37.68 3.40
CA THR A 493 -15.25 38.97 2.89
C THR A 493 -16.53 39.45 3.58
N SER A 494 -17.40 38.54 4.04
CA SER A 494 -18.64 38.91 4.72
C SER A 494 -18.41 39.43 6.15
N THR A 495 -17.39 38.91 6.84
CA THR A 495 -17.05 39.33 8.22
C THR A 495 -15.85 40.26 8.31
N ARG A 496 -15.13 40.50 7.20
CA ARG A 496 -13.87 41.26 7.13
C ARG A 496 -12.82 40.73 8.11
N ARG A 497 -12.71 39.40 8.18
CA ARG A 497 -11.74 38.69 9.02
C ARG A 497 -10.74 37.95 8.15
N ILE A 498 -9.53 37.88 8.66
CA ILE A 498 -8.43 37.18 8.01
C ILE A 498 -8.01 36.04 8.93
N SER A 499 -8.04 34.80 8.42
CA SER A 499 -7.35 33.70 9.07
C SER A 499 -5.95 33.63 8.49
N LEU A 500 -4.95 33.85 9.34
CA LEU A 500 -3.56 33.77 8.96
C LEU A 500 -3.14 32.30 8.82
N PRO A 501 -2.08 32.04 8.04
CA PRO A 501 -1.57 30.70 7.83
C PRO A 501 -1.20 29.95 9.13
N ASP A 502 -0.83 30.65 10.20
CA ASP A 502 -0.56 30.11 11.54
C ASP A 502 -1.81 29.85 12.40
N GLY A 503 -3.00 30.01 11.82
CA GLY A 503 -4.30 29.82 12.49
C GLY A 503 -4.77 31.02 13.29
N SER A 504 -3.94 32.06 13.47
CA SER A 504 -4.36 33.28 14.16
C SER A 504 -5.39 34.06 13.33
N LEU A 505 -6.25 34.82 14.01
CA LEU A 505 -7.35 35.53 13.38
C LEU A 505 -7.20 37.04 13.55
N VAL A 506 -7.26 37.78 12.43
CA VAL A 506 -7.17 39.24 12.40
C VAL A 506 -8.54 39.81 12.04
N ASP A 507 -9.14 40.53 12.98
CA ASP A 507 -10.45 41.18 12.80
C ASP A 507 -10.26 42.62 12.28
N LEU A 508 -10.70 42.86 11.04
CA LEU A 508 -10.69 44.17 10.40
C LEU A 508 -12.10 44.74 10.20
N SER A 509 -13.13 44.18 10.85
CA SER A 509 -14.54 44.60 10.72
C SER A 509 -14.74 46.11 10.92
N ARG A 510 -14.03 46.71 11.88
CA ARG A 510 -14.06 48.15 12.19
C ARG A 510 -12.98 48.98 11.48
N ARG A 511 -12.16 48.37 10.62
CA ARG A 511 -10.99 49.00 9.98
C ARG A 511 -11.11 48.97 8.46
N ALA A 512 -12.10 49.67 7.93
CA ALA A 512 -12.48 49.64 6.51
C ALA A 512 -11.32 49.95 5.54
N VAL A 513 -10.47 50.94 5.85
CA VAL A 513 -9.28 51.27 5.04
C VAL A 513 -8.32 50.08 4.96
N LEU A 514 -8.02 49.43 6.08
CA LEU A 514 -7.11 48.29 6.11
C LEU A 514 -7.68 47.09 5.36
N TRP A 515 -9.00 46.87 5.46
CA TRP A 515 -9.68 45.81 4.72
C TRP A 515 -9.59 46.02 3.20
N ARG A 516 -9.84 47.24 2.69
CA ARG A 516 -9.70 47.56 1.27
C ARG A 516 -8.29 47.30 0.73
N LEU A 517 -7.27 47.62 1.53
CA LEU A 517 -5.87 47.33 1.17
C LEU A 517 -5.62 45.82 1.08
N VAL A 518 -6.15 45.05 2.02
CA VAL A 518 -6.05 43.58 2.03
C VAL A 518 -6.74 42.97 0.81
N GLU A 519 -7.95 43.42 0.46
CA GLU A 519 -8.67 42.97 -0.73
C GLU A 519 -7.88 43.29 -2.02
N ALA A 520 -7.31 44.50 -2.12
CA ALA A 520 -6.53 44.88 -3.29
C ALA A 520 -5.24 44.05 -3.42
N LEU A 521 -4.52 43.84 -2.33
CA LEU A 521 -3.33 42.98 -2.29
C LEU A 521 -3.66 41.52 -2.65
N ALA A 522 -4.82 41.02 -2.24
CA ALA A 522 -5.32 39.70 -2.58
C ALA A 522 -5.72 39.59 -4.06
N ALA A 523 -6.39 40.60 -4.62
CA ALA A 523 -6.72 40.65 -6.04
C ALA A 523 -5.46 40.67 -6.92
N ALA A 524 -4.50 41.55 -6.59
CA ALA A 524 -3.23 41.67 -7.32
C ALA A 524 -2.38 40.38 -7.25
N ARG A 525 -2.53 39.61 -6.16
CA ARG A 525 -1.91 38.30 -5.96
C ARG A 525 -2.50 37.22 -6.88
N MET A 526 -3.79 37.32 -7.22
CA MET A 526 -4.50 36.35 -8.08
C MET A 526 -4.27 36.57 -9.58
N GLU A 527 -3.68 37.70 -9.97
CA GLU A 527 -3.22 37.93 -11.35
C GLU A 527 -2.13 36.91 -11.76
N LYS A 528 -2.03 36.59 -13.06
CA LYS A 528 -1.01 35.67 -13.60
C LYS A 528 -0.12 36.40 -14.61
N PRO A 529 1.16 36.71 -14.29
CA PRO A 529 1.84 36.49 -13.00
C PRO A 529 1.35 37.45 -11.89
N PRO A 530 1.58 37.13 -10.59
CA PRO A 530 1.22 38.01 -9.48
C PRO A 530 1.89 39.38 -9.60
N ARG A 531 1.12 40.46 -9.38
CA ARG A 531 1.59 41.84 -9.60
C ARG A 531 1.80 42.59 -8.27
N PRO A 532 3.04 42.98 -7.91
CA PRO A 532 3.27 43.86 -6.76
C PRO A 532 2.55 45.20 -6.92
N MET A 533 1.93 45.69 -5.84
CA MET A 533 1.26 46.99 -5.81
C MET A 533 2.21 48.07 -5.29
N ASP A 534 2.45 49.10 -6.10
CA ASP A 534 3.19 50.28 -5.66
C ASP A 534 2.37 51.13 -4.65
N ALA A 535 2.99 52.18 -4.12
CA ALA A 535 2.36 53.01 -3.12
C ALA A 535 1.17 53.83 -3.68
N GLU A 536 1.16 54.15 -4.96
CA GLU A 536 0.08 54.91 -5.61
C GLU A 536 -1.16 54.03 -5.80
N ALA A 537 -0.97 52.80 -6.26
CA ALA A 537 -2.02 51.79 -6.39
C ALA A 537 -2.65 51.46 -5.02
N LEU A 538 -1.82 51.31 -3.98
CA LEU A 538 -2.31 51.09 -2.61
C LEU A 538 -3.07 52.30 -2.05
N LEU A 539 -2.60 53.51 -2.35
CA LEU A 539 -3.29 54.75 -1.93
C LEU A 539 -4.69 54.84 -2.57
N SER A 540 -4.78 54.57 -3.87
CA SER A 540 -6.05 54.56 -4.61
C SER A 540 -7.03 53.50 -4.08
N ALA A 541 -6.53 52.28 -3.78
CA ALA A 541 -7.35 51.22 -3.19
C ALA A 541 -7.80 51.53 -1.76
N GLY A 542 -6.91 52.06 -0.93
CA GLY A 542 -7.15 52.31 0.49
C GLY A 542 -8.05 53.53 0.77
N TRP A 543 -8.05 54.53 -0.12
CA TRP A 543 -8.76 55.81 0.03
C TRP A 543 -9.40 56.29 -1.30
N PRO A 544 -10.36 55.54 -1.87
CA PRO A 544 -11.04 55.90 -3.10
C PRO A 544 -11.74 57.26 -2.97
N GLY A 545 -11.49 58.16 -3.92
CA GLY A 545 -12.10 59.49 -3.99
C GLY A 545 -11.40 60.58 -3.17
N GLU A 546 -10.38 60.24 -2.39
CA GLU A 546 -9.49 61.22 -1.78
C GLU A 546 -8.30 61.49 -2.72
N ALA A 547 -7.92 62.76 -2.90
CA ALA A 547 -6.73 63.16 -3.67
C ALA A 547 -5.59 63.65 -2.75
N PRO A 548 -5.05 62.82 -1.83
CA PRO A 548 -3.91 63.22 -1.02
C PRO A 548 -2.66 63.32 -1.89
N THR A 549 -2.11 64.53 -2.03
CA THR A 549 -0.94 64.80 -2.87
C THR A 549 0.38 64.47 -2.16
N GLY A 550 1.32 63.85 -2.89
CA GLY A 550 2.73 63.73 -2.51
C GLY A 550 3.02 62.93 -1.23
N GLU A 551 3.82 63.52 -0.33
CA GLU A 551 4.41 62.87 0.85
C GLU A 551 3.36 62.41 1.89
N SER A 552 2.22 63.11 1.96
CA SER A 552 1.12 62.78 2.88
C SER A 552 0.44 61.46 2.52
N GLY A 553 0.21 61.20 1.23
CA GLY A 553 -0.37 59.93 0.74
C GLY A 553 0.56 58.74 0.99
N LEU A 554 1.86 58.90 0.70
CA LEU A 554 2.88 57.89 0.96
C LEU A 554 2.97 57.52 2.44
N ASN A 555 2.92 58.52 3.33
CA ASN A 555 2.93 58.28 4.77
C ASN A 555 1.68 57.51 5.25
N ARG A 556 0.50 57.78 4.69
CA ARG A 556 -0.71 57.02 5.01
C ARG A 556 -0.60 55.54 4.64
N VAL A 557 -0.12 55.24 3.43
CA VAL A 557 0.12 53.85 3.00
C VAL A 557 1.13 53.17 3.92
N LYS A 558 2.25 53.84 4.22
CA LYS A 558 3.29 53.32 5.13
C LYS A 558 2.74 53.00 6.51
N VAL A 559 1.93 53.88 7.09
CA VAL A 559 1.30 53.68 8.41
C VAL A 559 0.28 52.54 8.36
N ALA A 560 -0.53 52.45 7.32
CA ALA A 560 -1.51 51.38 7.15
C ALA A 560 -0.84 49.99 7.01
N LEU A 561 0.19 49.87 6.17
CA LEU A 561 0.96 48.64 6.02
C LEU A 561 1.70 48.26 7.30
N SER A 562 2.30 49.23 7.99
CA SER A 562 2.92 49.01 9.32
C SER A 562 1.90 48.50 10.33
N THR A 563 0.68 49.01 10.29
CA THR A 563 -0.42 48.57 11.16
C THR A 563 -0.86 47.15 10.84
N LEU A 564 -1.05 46.80 9.56
CA LEU A 564 -1.33 45.42 9.13
C LEU A 564 -0.25 44.45 9.61
N ARG A 565 1.03 44.82 9.47
CA ARG A 565 2.15 44.01 9.97
C ARG A 565 2.11 43.82 11.49
N LYS A 566 1.76 44.86 12.26
CA LYS A 566 1.61 44.77 13.72
C LYS A 566 0.41 43.94 14.15
N LEU A 567 -0.62 43.86 13.31
CA LEU A 567 -1.81 43.03 13.54
C LEU A 567 -1.60 41.54 13.19
N GLY A 568 -0.42 41.15 12.70
CA GLY A 568 -0.07 39.75 12.42
C GLY A 568 0.32 39.48 10.97
N LEU A 569 0.07 40.40 10.03
CA LEU A 569 0.32 40.14 8.59
C LEU A 569 1.79 40.30 8.20
N ARG A 570 2.72 40.45 9.16
CA ARG A 570 4.15 40.70 8.86
C ARG A 570 4.76 39.64 7.96
N GLU A 571 4.43 38.38 8.24
CA GLU A 571 5.00 37.21 7.60
C GLU A 571 4.42 36.94 6.20
N VAL A 572 3.20 37.43 5.93
CA VAL A 572 2.52 37.23 4.64
C VAL A 572 2.57 38.47 3.75
N LEU A 573 2.92 39.65 4.28
CA LEU A 573 2.94 40.92 3.54
C LEU A 573 4.37 41.33 3.17
N CYS A 574 4.81 40.85 2.00
CA CYS A 574 6.15 41.04 1.47
C CYS A 574 6.31 42.39 0.76
N ARG A 575 7.57 42.84 0.65
CA ARG A 575 7.98 43.92 -0.26
C ARG A 575 8.88 43.31 -1.32
N ARG A 576 8.61 43.57 -2.60
CA ARG A 576 9.42 43.13 -3.75
C ARG A 576 9.73 44.32 -4.66
N ASP A 577 10.53 44.11 -5.69
CA ASP A 577 10.76 45.12 -6.73
C ASP A 577 9.42 45.53 -7.34
N GLY A 578 9.10 46.82 -7.26
CA GLY A 578 7.82 47.38 -7.72
C GLY A 578 6.73 47.56 -6.65
N GLY A 579 6.88 47.07 -5.41
CA GLY A 579 5.91 47.39 -4.35
C GLY A 579 5.67 46.32 -3.28
N TYR A 580 4.41 46.20 -2.83
CA TYR A 580 3.97 45.26 -1.80
C TYR A 580 3.06 44.18 -2.41
N LEU A 581 3.15 42.96 -1.87
CA LEU A 581 2.36 41.82 -2.33
C LEU A 581 2.15 40.84 -1.17
N PHE A 582 1.07 40.06 -1.19
CA PHE A 582 1.01 38.87 -0.34
C PHE A 582 2.00 37.80 -0.82
N ASP A 583 2.57 37.04 0.10
CA ASP A 583 3.62 36.06 -0.21
C ASP A 583 3.17 35.06 -1.31
N PRO A 584 3.88 35.00 -2.47
CA PRO A 584 3.71 34.03 -3.54
C PRO A 584 3.59 32.56 -3.15
N ASP A 585 4.18 32.20 -2.02
CA ASP A 585 4.33 30.81 -1.60
C ASP A 585 3.31 30.41 -0.51
N VAL A 586 2.48 31.37 -0.07
CA VAL A 586 1.35 31.15 0.83
C VAL A 586 0.07 30.99 0.00
N PRO A 587 -0.64 29.84 0.07
CA PRO A 587 -1.93 29.68 -0.60
C PRO A 587 -2.92 30.77 -0.15
N LEU A 588 -3.76 31.29 -1.04
CA LEU A 588 -4.80 32.28 -0.73
C LEU A 588 -6.17 31.62 -0.90
N GLY A 589 -7.06 31.72 0.08
CA GLY A 589 -8.36 31.04 0.08
C GLY A 589 -9.53 31.88 0.58
#